data_AF-A0AAV0VDM0-F1
#
_entry.id   AF-A0AAV0VDM0-F1
#
_cell.length_a   1.000
_cell.length_b   1.000
_cell.length_c   1.000
_cell.angle_alpha   90.00
_cell.angle_beta   90.00
_cell.angle_gamma   90.00
#
_symmetry.space_group_name_H-M   'P 1'
#
loop_
_entity.id
_entity.type
_entity.pdbx_description
1 polymer ?
#
loop_
_entity_poly.entity_id
_entity_poly.type
_entity_poly.pdbx_seq_one_letter_code
_entity_poly.pdbx_strand_id
1 'polypeptide(L)'
;MTERQFKIKVGTLRRIKKDLEYYVKEHAVQQVKIDKMRTDGKDENDVRKQEEVLVETETMLPDCHSRLKEAASDVTNFIKAHQNEVKLLEIYKEAEELLVAILTLPQ
;
A
#
# COMPACT_ATOMS: atom_id res chain seq x y z
N MET A 1 -2.07 28.43 0.11
CA MET A 1 -0.98 27.60 0.71
C MET A 1 -1.54 26.23 1.12
N THR A 2 -2.65 26.21 1.86
CA THR A 2 -3.37 25.02 2.33
C THR A 2 -3.71 24.03 1.20
N GLU A 3 -4.33 24.49 0.11
CA GLU A 3 -4.70 23.61 -1.02
C GLU A 3 -3.49 22.88 -1.63
N ARG A 4 -2.39 23.60 -1.89
CA ARG A 4 -1.18 23.01 -2.46
C ARG A 4 -0.59 21.96 -1.53
N GLN A 5 -0.52 22.24 -0.23
CA GLN A 5 -0.03 21.30 0.77
C GLN A 5 -0.92 20.07 0.87
N PHE A 6 -2.25 20.26 0.86
CA PHE A 6 -3.20 19.17 0.89
C PHE A 6 -3.04 18.25 -0.33
N LYS A 7 -2.93 18.83 -1.53
CA LYS A 7 -2.66 18.10 -2.78
C LYS A 7 -1.37 17.26 -2.71
N ILE A 8 -0.32 17.80 -2.10
CA ILE A 8 0.94 17.08 -1.92
C ILE A 8 0.75 15.88 -0.99
N LYS A 9 0.09 16.07 0.17
CA LYS A 9 -0.13 15.01 1.16
C LYS A 9 -1.00 13.88 0.60
N VAL A 10 -2.12 14.21 -0.05
CA VAL A 10 -2.99 13.23 -0.73
C VAL A 10 -2.23 12.52 -1.86
N GLY A 11 -1.41 13.26 -2.62
CA GLY A 11 -0.54 12.68 -3.64
C GLY A 11 0.46 11.66 -3.09
N THR A 12 1.05 11.93 -1.92
CA THR A 12 1.96 11.00 -1.23
C THR A 12 1.22 9.75 -0.76
N LEU A 13 0.06 9.91 -0.12
CA LEU A 13 -0.79 8.80 0.33
C LEU A 13 -1.14 7.86 -0.84
N ARG A 14 -1.58 8.44 -1.96
CA ARG A 14 -1.92 7.70 -3.19
C ARG A 14 -0.74 6.91 -3.75
N ARG A 15 0.47 7.46 -3.77
CA ARG A 15 1.67 6.76 -4.27
C ARG A 15 2.00 5.57 -3.39
N ILE A 16 2.07 5.76 -2.08
CA ILE A 16 2.40 4.68 -1.14
C ILE A 16 1.35 3.56 -1.21
N LYS A 17 0.06 3.89 -1.36
CA LYS A 17 -0.99 2.90 -1.56
C LYS A 17 -0.74 2.07 -2.84
N LYS A 18 -0.38 2.71 -3.95
CA LYS A 18 -0.08 2.01 -5.20
C LYS A 18 1.16 1.12 -5.09
N ASP A 19 2.18 1.59 -4.37
CA ASP A 19 3.38 0.79 -4.10
C ASP A 19 3.00 -0.48 -3.34
N LEU A 20 2.19 -0.37 -2.28
CA LEU A 20 1.69 -1.52 -1.53
C LEU A 20 0.85 -2.47 -2.42
N GLU A 21 -0.05 -1.93 -3.25
CA GLU A 21 -0.83 -2.75 -4.19
C GLU A 21 0.04 -3.53 -5.17
N TYR A 22 1.16 -2.95 -5.61
CA TYR A 22 2.13 -3.63 -6.45
C TYR A 22 2.80 -4.78 -5.69
N TYR A 23 3.31 -4.53 -4.48
CA TYR A 23 3.94 -5.57 -3.66
C TYR A 23 2.99 -6.71 -3.32
N VAL A 24 1.74 -6.44 -2.98
CA VAL A 24 0.73 -7.46 -2.70
C VAL A 24 0.44 -8.31 -3.94
N LYS A 25 0.40 -7.71 -5.15
CA LYS A 25 0.24 -8.46 -6.40
C LYS A 25 1.45 -9.34 -6.69
N GLU A 26 2.66 -8.82 -6.54
CA GLU A 26 3.89 -9.58 -6.74
C GLU A 26 3.97 -10.76 -5.78
N HIS A 27 3.64 -10.55 -4.50
CA HIS A 27 3.54 -11.60 -3.50
C HIS A 27 2.57 -12.71 -3.93
N ALA A 28 1.35 -12.34 -4.33
CA ALA A 28 0.34 -13.30 -4.80
C ALA A 28 0.81 -14.08 -6.04
N VAL A 29 1.47 -13.42 -7.00
CA VAL A 29 2.03 -14.08 -8.19
C VAL A 29 3.09 -15.10 -7.80
N GLN A 30 3.99 -14.75 -6.88
CA GLN A 30 5.04 -15.65 -6.40
C GLN A 30 4.46 -16.84 -5.61
N GLN A 31 3.45 -16.60 -4.77
CA GLN A 31 2.74 -17.65 -4.04
C GLN A 31 2.10 -18.66 -5.01
N VAL A 32 1.36 -18.18 -6.01
CA VAL A 32 0.76 -19.02 -7.06
C VAL A 32 1.82 -19.81 -7.82
N LYS A 33 2.99 -19.21 -8.09
CA LYS A 33 4.10 -19.89 -8.74
C LYS A 33 4.65 -21.04 -7.89
N ILE A 34 4.85 -20.82 -6.58
CA ILE A 34 5.31 -21.86 -5.64
C ILE A 34 4.31 -23.01 -5.58
N ASP A 35 3.01 -22.70 -5.45
CA ASP A 35 1.95 -23.71 -5.38
C ASP A 35 1.87 -24.54 -6.67
N LYS A 36 2.07 -23.89 -7.82
CA LYS A 36 2.19 -24.59 -9.10
C LYS A 36 3.43 -25.48 -9.16
N MET A 37 4.60 -25.00 -8.71
CA MET A 37 5.82 -25.81 -8.70
C MET A 37 5.67 -27.06 -7.82
N ARG A 38 4.99 -26.94 -6.68
CA ARG A 38 4.65 -28.08 -5.81
C ARG A 38 3.69 -29.06 -6.50
N THR A 39 2.65 -28.54 -7.16
CA THR A 39 1.65 -29.35 -7.88
C THR A 39 2.26 -30.07 -9.08
N ASP A 40 3.17 -29.43 -9.80
CA ASP A 40 3.89 -29.99 -10.94
C ASP A 40 5.00 -30.99 -10.52
N GLY A 41 5.19 -31.22 -9.22
CA GLY A 41 6.19 -32.15 -8.68
C GLY A 41 7.64 -31.72 -8.97
N LYS A 42 7.91 -30.41 -8.96
CA LYS A 42 9.28 -29.88 -9.11
C LYS A 42 10.18 -30.30 -7.94
N ASP A 43 11.48 -30.28 -8.18
CA ASP A 43 12.49 -30.58 -7.16
C ASP A 43 12.34 -29.66 -5.93
N GLU A 44 12.50 -30.22 -4.74
CA GLU A 44 12.34 -29.48 -3.48
C GLU A 44 13.34 -28.31 -3.37
N ASN A 45 14.55 -28.44 -3.92
CA ASN A 45 15.51 -27.34 -3.89
C ASN A 45 15.07 -26.17 -4.77
N ASP A 46 14.40 -26.44 -5.89
CA ASP A 46 13.90 -25.40 -6.77
C ASP A 46 12.68 -24.70 -6.14
N VAL A 47 11.81 -25.44 -5.46
CA VAL A 47 10.70 -24.86 -4.67
C VAL A 47 11.23 -23.98 -3.55
N ARG A 48 12.21 -24.48 -2.77
CA ARG A 48 12.83 -23.72 -1.67
C ARG A 48 13.49 -22.42 -2.14
N LYS A 49 14.20 -22.44 -3.27
CA LYS A 49 14.75 -21.21 -3.87
C LYS A 49 13.66 -20.21 -4.22
N GLN A 50 12.52 -20.67 -4.74
CA GLN A 50 11.42 -19.77 -5.05
C GLN A 50 10.75 -19.21 -3.79
N GLU A 51 10.70 -19.97 -2.69
CA GLU A 51 10.27 -19.49 -1.38
C GLU A 51 11.22 -18.42 -0.81
N GLU A 52 12.54 -18.57 -0.99
CA GLU A 52 13.52 -17.55 -0.60
C GLU A 52 13.24 -16.21 -1.31
N VAL A 53 12.91 -16.24 -2.61
CA VAL A 53 12.51 -15.03 -3.37
C VAL A 53 11.20 -14.42 -2.83
N LEU A 54 10.25 -15.25 -2.39
CA LEU A 54 9.02 -14.78 -1.76
C LEU A 54 9.33 -14.05 -0.45
N VAL A 55 10.18 -14.64 0.39
CA VAL A 55 10.59 -14.02 1.67
C VAL A 55 11.28 -12.67 1.45
N GLU A 56 12.15 -12.56 0.44
CA GLU A 56 12.76 -11.27 0.07
C GLU A 56 11.69 -10.21 -0.26
N THR A 57 10.63 -10.61 -0.97
CA THR A 57 9.51 -9.73 -1.31
C THR A 57 8.70 -9.34 -0.07
N GLU A 58 8.48 -10.28 0.86
CA GLU A 58 7.76 -10.04 2.12
C GLU A 58 8.50 -9.07 3.04
N THR A 59 9.83 -9.06 3.02
CA THR A 59 10.63 -8.16 3.89
C THR A 59 10.38 -6.67 3.63
N MET A 60 9.84 -6.32 2.46
CA MET A 60 9.54 -4.94 2.06
C MET A 60 8.14 -4.46 2.47
N LEU A 61 7.20 -5.39 2.76
CA LEU A 61 5.82 -5.06 3.10
C LEU A 61 5.68 -4.26 4.42
N PRO A 62 6.43 -4.58 5.50
CA PRO A 62 6.30 -3.86 6.77
C PRO A 62 6.60 -2.35 6.67
N ASP A 63 7.66 -1.96 5.94
CA ASP A 63 8.01 -0.55 5.71
C ASP A 63 6.90 0.17 4.94
N CYS A 64 6.38 -0.45 3.89
CA CYS A 64 5.28 0.09 3.10
C CYS A 64 4.03 0.32 3.95
N HIS A 65 3.67 -0.64 4.81
CA HIS A 65 2.55 -0.49 5.74
C HIS A 65 2.77 0.63 6.76
N SER A 66 3.97 0.75 7.33
CA SER A 66 4.29 1.84 8.28
C SER A 66 4.15 3.21 7.61
N ARG A 67 4.77 3.38 6.45
CA ARG A 67 4.72 4.63 5.68
C ARG A 67 3.30 4.97 5.22
N LEU A 68 2.49 3.96 4.89
CA LEU A 68 1.08 4.16 4.54
C LEU A 68 0.28 4.69 5.74
N LYS A 69 0.48 4.10 6.92
CA LYS A 69 -0.16 4.55 8.17
C LYS A 69 0.24 5.99 8.53
N GLU A 70 1.53 6.31 8.42
CA GLU A 70 2.04 7.66 8.67
C GLU A 70 1.42 8.68 7.70
N ALA A 71 1.41 8.39 6.40
CA ALA A 71 0.80 9.26 5.40
C ALA A 71 -0.72 9.42 5.61
N ALA A 72 -1.43 8.35 5.99
CA ALA A 72 -2.85 8.40 6.29
C ALA A 72 -3.13 9.28 7.52
N SER A 73 -2.32 9.14 8.57
CA SER A 73 -2.38 9.98 9.77
C SER A 73 -2.11 11.44 9.43
N ASP A 74 -1.10 11.72 8.61
CA ASP A 74 -0.75 13.08 8.17
C ASP A 74 -1.90 13.75 7.38
N VAL A 75 -2.50 13.03 6.43
CA VAL A 75 -3.68 13.52 5.68
C VAL A 75 -4.86 13.76 6.62
N THR A 76 -5.13 12.83 7.53
CA THR A 76 -6.24 12.94 8.49
C THR A 76 -6.07 14.14 9.42
N ASN A 77 -4.87 14.34 9.95
CA ASN A 77 -4.57 15.46 10.84
C ASN A 77 -4.64 16.80 10.09
N PHE A 78 -4.18 16.82 8.84
CA PHE A 78 -4.30 18.01 7.99
C PHE A 78 -5.76 18.37 7.70
N ILE A 79 -6.62 17.38 7.43
CA ILE A 79 -8.06 17.60 7.24
C ILE A 79 -8.69 18.18 8.50
N LYS A 80 -8.36 17.66 9.68
CA LYS A 80 -8.88 18.17 10.96
C LYS A 80 -8.46 19.62 11.22
N ALA A 81 -7.21 19.96 10.93
CA ALA A 81 -6.67 21.31 11.15
C ALA A 81 -7.24 22.35 10.18
N HIS A 82 -7.55 21.96 8.94
CA HIS A 82 -7.95 22.87 7.86
C HIS A 82 -9.34 22.57 7.28
N GLN A 83 -10.23 21.99 8.08
CA GLN A 83 -11.48 21.36 7.63
C GLN A 83 -12.32 22.24 6.70
N ASN A 84 -12.50 23.51 7.04
CA ASN A 84 -13.36 24.44 6.29
C ASN A 84 -12.77 24.82 4.93
N GLU A 85 -11.44 24.82 4.81
CA GLU A 85 -10.74 25.10 3.55
C GLU A 85 -10.71 23.86 2.66
N VAL A 86 -10.38 22.69 3.25
CA VAL A 86 -10.14 21.48 2.47
C VAL A 86 -11.42 20.83 1.96
N LYS A 87 -12.54 20.91 2.70
CA LYS A 87 -13.83 20.30 2.29
C LYS A 87 -14.40 20.90 1.00
N LEU A 88 -13.98 22.11 0.64
CA LEU A 88 -14.40 22.79 -0.59
C LEU A 88 -13.58 22.35 -1.82
N LEU A 89 -12.47 21.65 -1.60
CA LEU A 89 -11.57 21.22 -2.66
C LEU A 89 -12.04 19.91 -3.28
N GLU A 90 -11.94 19.79 -4.60
CA GLU A 90 -12.33 18.55 -5.31
C GLU A 90 -11.54 17.32 -4.84
N ILE A 91 -10.26 17.51 -4.50
CA ILE A 91 -9.38 16.44 -4.02
C ILE A 91 -9.76 15.91 -2.64
N TYR A 92 -10.64 16.59 -1.90
CA TYR A 92 -11.12 16.11 -0.61
C TYR A 92 -11.82 14.75 -0.71
N LYS A 93 -12.65 14.56 -1.75
CA LYS A 93 -13.33 13.28 -1.99
C LYS A 93 -12.34 12.15 -2.22
N GLU A 94 -11.30 12.41 -3.03
CA GLU A 94 -10.20 11.45 -3.25
C GLU A 94 -9.49 11.10 -1.93
N ALA A 95 -9.24 12.10 -1.09
CA ALA A 95 -8.61 11.89 0.21
C ALA A 95 -9.47 10.98 1.11
N GLU A 96 -10.78 11.20 1.18
CA GLU A 96 -11.70 10.34 1.94
C GLU A 96 -11.73 8.91 1.41
N GLU A 97 -11.85 8.73 0.09
CA GLU A 97 -11.82 7.41 -0.54
C GLU A 97 -10.52 6.65 -0.25
N LEU A 98 -9.37 7.34 -0.35
CA LEU A 98 -8.08 6.76 -0.02
C LEU A 98 -7.97 6.35 1.45
N LEU A 99 -8.43 7.21 2.37
CA LEU A 99 -8.41 6.90 3.80
C LEU A 99 -9.32 5.71 4.14
N VAL A 100 -10.52 5.65 3.57
CA VAL A 100 -11.44 4.52 3.73
C VAL A 100 -10.82 3.24 3.17
N ALA A 101 -10.24 3.29 1.98
CA ALA A 101 -9.59 2.12 1.38
C ALA A 101 -8.46 1.58 2.28
N ILE A 102 -7.68 2.45 2.91
CA ILE A 102 -6.59 2.04 3.81
C ILE A 102 -7.11 1.37 5.08
N LEU A 103 -8.24 1.81 5.62
CA LEU A 103 -8.88 1.17 6.79
C LEU A 103 -9.41 -0.23 6.48
N THR A 104 -9.71 -0.52 5.20
CA THR A 104 -10.19 -1.84 4.76
C THR A 104 -9.07 -2.80 4.38
N LEU A 105 -7.81 -2.35 4.35
CA LEU A 105 -6.69 -3.23 4.04
C LEU A 105 -6.38 -4.15 5.22
N PRO A 106 -6.13 -5.46 4.97
CA PRO A 106 -5.62 -6.36 6.00
C PRO A 106 -4.29 -5.80 6.53
N GLN A 107 -4.14 -5.85 7.87
CA GLN A 107 -3.00 -5.30 8.61
C GLN A 107 -1.82 -6.26 8.63
#